data_AF-A0A1I0NI76-F1
#
_entry.id   AF-A0A1I0NI76-F1
#
_cell.length_a   1.000
_cell.length_b   1.000
_cell.length_c   1.000
_cell.angle_alpha   90.00
_cell.angle_beta   90.00
_cell.angle_gamma   90.00
#
_symmetry.space_group_name_H-M   'P 1'
#
loop_
_entity.id
_entity.type
_entity.pdbx_description
1 polymer ?
#
loop_
_entity_poly.entity_id
_entity_poly.type
_entity_poly.pdbx_seq_one_letter_code
_entity_poly.pdbx_strand_id
1 'polypeptide(L)' 'MKEKIISILSELRPEFDFTESVNFIEEGMLDSFDIVNLVDELETQFDFKIDGTDVIPENFSSIDSIAAVIEKSKNA' A
#
# COMPACT_ATOMS: atom_id res chain seq x y z
N MET A 1 9.14 -7.63 4.54
CA MET A 1 8.52 -6.66 3.60
C MET A 1 7.02 -6.60 3.84
N LYS A 2 6.29 -7.72 3.67
CA LYS A 2 4.86 -7.82 4.00
C LYS A 2 4.49 -7.31 5.40
N GLU A 3 5.24 -7.71 6.43
CA GLU A 3 5.01 -7.24 7.81
C GLU A 3 5.12 -5.71 7.96
N LYS A 4 6.03 -5.06 7.23
CA LYS A 4 6.15 -3.59 7.24
C LYS A 4 4.94 -2.93 6.56
N ILE A 5 4.50 -3.48 5.43
CA ILE A 5 3.31 -2.99 4.71
C ILE A 5 2.08 -3.11 5.62
N ILE A 6 1.92 -4.25 6.30
CA ILE A 6 0.84 -4.46 7.27
C ILE A 6 0.94 -3.44 8.42
N SER A 7 2.13 -3.21 8.99
CA SER A 7 2.31 -2.21 10.05
C SER A 7 1.86 -0.82 9.61
N ILE A 8 2.27 -0.39 8.42
CA ILE A 8 1.90 0.92 7.86
C ILE A 8 0.39 1.02 7.64
N LEU A 9 -0.22 -0.02 7.06
CA LEU A 9 -1.66 -0.07 6.84
C LEU A 9 -2.45 -0.07 8.16
N SER A 10 -2.00 -0.81 9.17
CA SER A 10 -2.60 -0.82 10.50
C SER A 10 -2.39 0.49 11.26
N GLU A 11 -1.33 1.24 10.97
CA GLU A 11 -1.14 2.60 11.49
C GLU A 11 -2.05 3.62 10.79
N LEU A 12 -2.24 3.46 9.48
CA LEU A 12 -3.12 4.30 8.66
C LEU A 12 -4.59 4.11 9.03
N ARG A 13 -4.99 2.84 9.17
CA ARG A 13 -6.37 2.38 9.35
C ARG A 13 -6.43 1.26 10.41
N PRO A 14 -6.25 1.58 11.70
CA PRO A 14 -6.28 0.59 12.78
C PRO A 14 -7.63 -0.11 12.96
N GLU A 15 -8.70 0.42 12.36
CA GLU A 15 -10.03 -0.19 12.37
C GLU A 15 -10.15 -1.44 11.49
N PHE A 16 -9.20 -1.68 10.58
CA PHE A 16 -9.24 -2.76 9.61
C PHE A 16 -8.10 -3.78 9.83
N ASP A 17 -8.38 -5.04 9.49
CA ASP A 17 -7.39 -6.13 9.53
C ASP A 17 -6.82 -6.40 8.12
N PHE A 18 -5.60 -5.93 7.89
CA PHE A 18 -4.88 -6.12 6.62
C PHE A 18 -4.10 -7.43 6.54
N THR A 19 -4.25 -8.33 7.52
CA THR A 19 -3.70 -9.68 7.46
C THR A 19 -4.57 -10.62 6.63
N GLU A 20 -5.80 -10.21 6.32
CA GLU A 20 -6.72 -10.97 5.48
C GLU A 20 -6.34 -10.90 4.00
N SER A 21 -6.57 -12.01 3.28
CA SER A 21 -6.35 -12.10 1.83
C SER A 21 -7.57 -11.58 1.05
N VAL A 22 -8.01 -10.35 1.36
CA VAL A 22 -9.14 -9.66 0.73
C VAL A 22 -8.66 -8.51 -0.14
N ASN A 23 -9.53 -8.04 -1.03
CA ASN A 23 -9.24 -6.83 -1.81
C ASN A 23 -9.64 -5.60 -1.00
N PHE A 24 -8.64 -4.84 -0.54
CA PHE A 24 -8.83 -3.71 0.36
C PHE A 24 -9.67 -2.58 -0.26
N ILE A 25 -9.66 -2.45 -1.59
CA ILE A 25 -10.45 -1.44 -2.30
C ILE A 25 -11.90 -1.90 -2.41
N GLU A 26 -12.13 -3.16 -2.80
CA GLU A 26 -13.48 -3.70 -2.99
C GLU A 26 -14.24 -3.83 -1.67
N GLU A 27 -13.55 -4.19 -0.59
CA GLU A 27 -14.10 -4.22 0.76
C GLU A 27 -14.30 -2.82 1.36
N GLY A 28 -13.83 -1.76 0.69
CA GLY A 28 -13.93 -0.39 1.16
C GLY A 28 -13.05 -0.07 2.37
N MET A 29 -11.99 -0.87 2.57
CA MET A 29 -11.01 -0.67 3.64
C MET A 29 -10.04 0.48 3.32
N LEU A 30 -9.74 0.68 2.04
CA LEU A 30 -8.91 1.77 1.54
C LEU A 30 -9.65 2.55 0.46
N ASP A 31 -9.60 3.87 0.55
CA ASP A 31 -10.08 4.78 -0.48
C ASP A 31 -8.93 5.47 -1.24
N SER A 32 -9.28 6.35 -2.18
CA SER A 32 -8.29 7.10 -2.97
C SER A 32 -7.36 7.99 -2.13
N PHE A 33 -7.84 8.49 -0.99
CA PHE A 33 -7.04 9.33 -0.10
C PHE A 33 -6.10 8.48 0.76
N ASP A 34 -6.59 7.33 1.24
CA ASP A 34 -5.78 6.35 1.95
C ASP A 34 -4.59 5.87 1.09
N ILE A 35 -4.82 5.62 -0.20
CA ILE A 35 -3.75 5.22 -1.14
C ILE A 35 -2.65 6.29 -1.22
N VAL A 36 -3.02 7.57 -1.31
CA VAL A 36 -2.04 8.67 -1.41
C VAL A 36 -1.20 8.75 -0.12
N ASN A 37 -1.84 8.64 1.05
CA ASN A 37 -1.13 8.64 2.33
C ASN A 37 -0.23 7.40 2.48
N LEU A 38 -0.73 6.23 2.06
CA LEU A 38 0.03 4.99 2.05
C LEU A 38 1.29 5.10 1.19
N VAL A 39 1.19 5.72 0.01
CA VAL A 39 2.34 5.99 -0.85
C VAL A 39 3.36 6.87 -0.14
N ASP A 40 2.93 7.98 0.46
CA ASP A 40 3.83 8.90 1.18
C ASP A 40 4.58 8.21 2.34
N GLU A 41 3.88 7.36 3.11
CA GLU A 41 4.48 6.59 4.19
C GLU A 41 5.43 5.50 3.64
N LEU A 42 5.08 4.83 2.54
CA LEU A 42 5.97 3.85 1.89
C LEU A 42 7.25 4.51 1.36
N GLU A 43 7.14 5.66 0.70
CA GLU A 43 8.31 6.41 0.20
C GLU A 43 9.22 6.82 1.37
N THR A 44 8.64 7.29 2.47
CA THR A 44 9.37 7.70 3.67
C THR A 44 10.05 6.53 4.38
N GLN A 45 9.35 5.40 4.54
CA GLN A 45 9.85 4.23 5.30
C GLN A 45 10.90 3.42 4.55
N PHE A 46 10.87 3.46 3.22
CA PHE A 46 11.74 2.64 2.38
C PHE A 46 12.74 3.46 1.53
N ASP A 47 12.69 4.79 1.60
CA ASP A 47 13.64 5.71 0.94
C ASP A 47 13.71 5.52 -0.59
N PHE A 48 12.55 5.31 -1.22
CA PHE A 48 12.38 5.29 -2.68
C PHE A 48 11.17 6.13 -3.09
N LYS A 49 10.99 6.34 -4.40
CA LYS A 49 9.82 7.02 -4.95
C LYS A 49 8.97 6.08 -5.79
N ILE A 50 7.66 6.16 -5.60
CA ILE A 50 6.66 5.46 -6.41
C ILE A 50 6.27 6.41 -7.55
N ASP A 51 6.20 5.88 -8.77
CA ASP A 51 5.73 6.66 -9.91
C ASP A 51 4.25 7.00 -9.72
N GLY A 52 3.86 8.26 -9.89
CA GLY A 52 2.47 8.71 -9.76
C GLY A 52 1.49 7.98 -10.69
N THR A 53 1.97 7.37 -11.77
CA THR A 53 1.19 6.52 -12.68
C THR A 53 0.87 5.14 -12.09
N ASP A 54 1.68 4.67 -11.14
CA ASP A 54 1.45 3.42 -10.41
C ASP A 54 0.53 3.62 -9.19
N VAL A 55 0.21 4.87 -8.82
CA VAL A 55 -0.69 5.24 -7.71
C VAL A 55 -2.16 5.08 -8.15
N ILE A 56 -2.57 3.83 -8.40
CA ILE A 56 -3.92 3.45 -8.78
C ILE A 56 -4.48 2.36 -7.85
N PRO A 57 -5.79 2.32 -7.57
CA PRO A 57 -6.37 1.36 -6.61
C PRO A 57 -6.02 -0.10 -6.89
N GLU A 58 -5.93 -0.49 -8.16
CA GLU A 58 -5.58 -1.84 -8.59
C GLU A 58 -4.22 -2.29 -8.02
N ASN A 59 -3.25 -1.38 -7.97
CA ASN A 59 -1.90 -1.62 -7.47
C ASN A 59 -1.81 -1.65 -5.93
N PHE A 60 -2.84 -1.17 -5.23
CA PHE A 60 -2.91 -1.13 -3.76
C PHE A 60 -4.05 -1.98 -3.20
N SER A 61 -4.59 -2.89 -4.03
CA SER A 61 -5.70 -3.78 -3.70
C SER A 61 -5.36 -4.88 -2.71
N SER A 62 -4.09 -5.25 -2.57
CA SER A 62 -3.65 -6.29 -1.66
C SER A 62 -2.19 -6.08 -1.25
N ILE A 63 -1.75 -6.75 -0.18
CA ILE A 63 -0.33 -6.72 0.26
C ILE A 63 0.61 -7.16 -0.86
N ASP A 64 0.20 -8.13 -1.68
CA ASP A 64 1.03 -8.63 -2.78
C ASP A 64 1.14 -7.60 -3.91
N SER A 65 0.06 -6.92 -4.25
CA SER A 65 0.07 -5.82 -5.24
C SER A 65 0.98 -4.68 -4.77
N ILE A 66 0.86 -4.27 -3.50
CA ILE A 66 1.69 -3.22 -2.91
C ILE A 66 3.16 -3.63 -2.94
N ALA A 67 3.48 -4.86 -2.54
CA ALA A 67 4.84 -5.36 -2.58
C ALA A 67 5.42 -5.35 -4.00
N ALA A 68 4.62 -5.66 -5.02
CA ALA A 68 5.04 -5.59 -6.41
C ALA A 68 5.38 -4.15 -6.85
N VAL A 69 4.58 -3.15 -6.44
CA VAL A 69 4.88 -1.72 -6.70
C VAL A 69 6.19 -1.30 -6.04
N ILE A 70 6.41 -1.73 -4.80
CA ILE A 70 7.64 -1.46 -4.05
C ILE A 70 8.85 -2.07 -4.77
N GLU A 71 8.77 -3.34 -5.17
CA GLU A 71 9.85 -4.01 -5.88
C GLU A 71 10.13 -3.38 -7.25
N LYS A 72 9.08 -2.97 -7.96
CA LYS A 72 9.19 -2.23 -9.23
C LYS A 72 9.91 -0.90 -9.02
N SER A 73 9.51 -0.13 -8.01
CA SER A 73 10.08 1.19 -7.70
C SER A 73 11.52 1.10 -7.23
N LYS A 74 11.89 0.03 -6.50
CA LYS A 74 13.27 -0.21 -6.06
C LYS A 74 14.23 -0.56 -7.21
N ASN A 75 13.70 -1.12 -8.29
CA ASN A 75 14.47 -1.55 -9.47
C ASN A 75 14.38 -0.57 -10.64
N ALA A 76 13.67 0.55 -10.48
CA ALA A 76 13.56 1.65 -11.45
C ALA A 76 14.72 2.64 -11.30
#